data_AF-A0A3A1X8P9-F1
#
_entry.id   AF-A0A3A1X8P9-F1
#
_cell.length_a   1.000
_cell.length_b   1.000
_cell.length_c   1.000
_cell.angle_alpha   90.00
_cell.angle_beta   90.00
_cell.angle_gamma   90.00
#
_symmetry.space_group_name_H-M   'P 1'
#
loop_
_entity.id
_entity.type
_entity.pdbx_description
1 polymer ?
#
loop_
_entity_poly.entity_id
_entity_poly.type
_entity_poly.pdbx_seq_one_letter_code
_entity_poly.pdbx_strand_id
1 'polypeptide(L)'
;ALAFYSVFKWMGAETVPNHADYRLMGKNALKALLEYKEVNLFLRGIVPSIGFKSTKVEYVRGKRKAGMSKYPLKKMISFAIDGITSFSTKPLSFVTFAGFASILVSLCVFVYVIVSVLQGKAVAGWGSVMFSMWFIGGLIMLSIGIVGEYIGKIYMESKHRPRYEIETLI
;
A
#
# COMPACT_ATOMS: atom_id res chain seq x y z
N ALA A 1 2.48 1.74 -15.92
CA ALA A 1 1.08 1.28 -15.90
C ALA A 1 0.98 -0.24 -16.04
N LEU A 2 1.53 -0.85 -17.11
CA LEU A 2 1.45 -2.31 -17.33
C LEU A 2 2.13 -3.15 -16.24
N ALA A 3 3.30 -2.72 -15.76
CA ALA A 3 4.04 -3.41 -14.68
C ALA A 3 3.26 -3.51 -13.34
N PHE A 4 2.38 -2.55 -13.06
CA PHE A 4 1.55 -2.56 -11.85
C PHE A 4 0.48 -3.67 -11.92
N TYR A 5 -0.10 -3.89 -13.10
CA TYR A 5 -1.14 -4.91 -13.31
C TYR A 5 -0.58 -6.33 -13.37
N SER A 6 0.63 -6.52 -13.90
CA SER A 6 1.28 -7.83 -13.92
C SER A 6 1.67 -8.31 -12.51
N VAL A 7 2.12 -7.42 -11.62
CA VAL A 7 2.39 -7.76 -10.22
C VAL A 7 1.11 -8.10 -9.46
N PHE A 8 0.03 -7.33 -9.65
CA PHE A 8 -1.28 -7.62 -9.05
C PHE A 8 -1.85 -8.98 -9.49
N LYS A 9 -1.74 -9.31 -10.78
CA LYS A 9 -2.19 -10.59 -11.33
C LYS A 9 -1.36 -11.76 -10.77
N TRP A 10 -0.04 -11.58 -10.61
CA TRP A 10 0.83 -12.58 -10.00
C TRP A 10 0.52 -12.81 -8.51
N MET A 11 0.11 -11.76 -7.79
CA MET A 11 -0.34 -11.83 -6.40
C MET A 11 -1.78 -12.35 -6.22
N GLY A 12 -2.44 -12.84 -7.28
CA GLY A 12 -3.78 -13.43 -7.22
C GLY A 12 -4.94 -12.43 -7.17
N ALA A 13 -4.69 -11.14 -7.38
CA ALA A 13 -5.74 -10.14 -7.46
C ALA A 13 -6.24 -9.98 -8.91
N GLU A 14 -7.47 -10.43 -9.18
CA GLU A 14 -8.16 -10.19 -10.45
C GLU A 14 -8.47 -8.70 -10.62
N THR A 15 -7.52 -7.95 -11.16
CA THR A 15 -7.72 -6.54 -11.50
C THR A 15 -7.92 -6.38 -12.99
N VAL A 16 -9.02 -5.74 -13.39
CA VAL A 16 -9.28 -5.38 -14.78
C VAL A 16 -8.46 -4.12 -15.11
N PRO A 17 -7.52 -4.17 -16.08
CA PRO A 17 -6.74 -3.00 -16.47
C PRO A 17 -7.66 -1.91 -17.08
N ASN A 18 -7.33 -0.63 -16.86
CA ASN A 18 -8.03 0.50 -17.49
C ASN A 18 -9.53 0.66 -17.20
N HIS A 19 -10.03 0.19 -16.05
CA HIS A 19 -11.41 0.48 -15.66
C HIS A 19 -11.57 1.97 -15.32
N ALA A 20 -12.41 2.69 -16.07
CA ALA A 20 -12.95 3.97 -15.62
C ALA A 20 -13.91 3.68 -14.45
N ASP A 21 -13.99 4.52 -13.43
CA ASP A 21 -14.94 4.31 -12.32
C ASP A 21 -16.43 4.46 -12.74
N TYR A 22 -16.69 4.57 -14.04
CA TYR A 22 -18.00 4.58 -14.66
C TYR A 22 -18.54 3.16 -14.86
N ARG A 23 -19.69 2.85 -14.27
CA ARG A 23 -20.33 1.53 -14.34
C ARG A 23 -21.85 1.65 -14.23
N LEU A 24 -22.56 0.78 -14.95
CA LEU A 24 -23.98 0.54 -14.73
C LEU A 24 -24.12 -0.72 -13.87
N MET A 25 -24.87 -0.63 -12.77
CA MET A 25 -25.14 -1.77 -11.89
C MET A 25 -26.63 -2.00 -11.80
N GLY A 26 -27.05 -3.25 -12.01
CA GLY A 26 -28.42 -3.67 -11.77
C GLY A 26 -28.76 -3.64 -10.28
N LYS A 27 -30.05 -3.52 -9.95
CA LYS A 27 -30.56 -3.43 -8.57
C LYS A 27 -30.03 -4.54 -7.66
N ASN A 28 -29.95 -5.79 -8.16
CA ASN A 28 -29.48 -6.93 -7.37
C ASN A 28 -27.98 -6.85 -7.06
N ALA A 29 -27.17 -6.43 -8.04
CA ALA A 29 -25.73 -6.22 -7.84
C ALA A 29 -25.47 -5.04 -6.88
N LEU A 30 -26.29 -3.99 -6.94
CA LEU A 30 -26.21 -2.86 -6.01
C LEU A 30 -26.56 -3.28 -4.58
N LYS A 31 -27.62 -4.07 -4.38
CA LYS A 31 -27.99 -4.60 -3.07
C LYS A 31 -26.87 -5.44 -2.46
N ALA A 32 -26.28 -6.34 -3.24
CA ALA A 32 -25.15 -7.15 -2.77
C ALA A 32 -23.92 -6.27 -2.41
N LEU A 33 -23.65 -5.21 -3.19
CA LEU A 33 -22.58 -4.28 -2.86
C LEU A 33 -22.83 -3.53 -1.54
N LEU A 34 -24.08 -3.21 -1.21
CA LEU A 34 -24.45 -2.52 0.03
C LEU A 34 -24.21 -3.38 1.28
N GLU A 35 -24.13 -4.70 1.15
CA GLU A 35 -23.81 -5.61 2.26
C GLU A 35 -22.33 -5.54 2.68
N TYR A 36 -21.44 -5.06 1.80
CA TYR A 36 -20.04 -4.87 2.13
C TYR A 36 -19.87 -3.70 3.12
N LYS A 37 -19.43 -4.03 4.34
CA LYS A 37 -19.17 -3.07 5.42
C LYS A 37 -17.71 -2.62 5.50
N GLU A 38 -16.89 -3.04 4.54
CA GLU A 38 -15.47 -2.70 4.47
C GLU A 38 -15.23 -1.20 4.57
N VAL A 39 -14.31 -0.82 5.46
CA VAL A 39 -13.90 0.59 5.63
C VAL A 39 -13.03 1.02 4.45
N ASN A 40 -12.18 0.12 3.95
CA ASN A 40 -11.30 0.35 2.80
C ASN A 40 -11.91 -0.20 1.50
N LEU A 41 -12.92 0.49 0.97
CA LEU A 41 -13.63 0.08 -0.25
C LEU A 41 -12.74 0.10 -1.51
N PHE A 42 -12.27 -1.08 -1.93
CA PHE A 42 -11.65 -1.26 -3.23
C PHE A 42 -12.68 -1.71 -4.28
N LEU A 43 -13.54 -0.80 -4.73
CA LEU A 43 -14.63 -1.07 -5.68
C LEU A 43 -14.18 -1.71 -7.01
N ARG A 44 -12.89 -1.62 -7.35
CA ARG A 44 -12.33 -2.23 -8.55
C ARG A 44 -12.05 -3.73 -8.39
N GLY A 45 -11.87 -4.21 -7.17
CA GLY A 45 -11.79 -5.64 -6.85
C GLY A 45 -13.13 -6.21 -6.40
N ILE A 46 -13.87 -5.45 -5.57
CA ILE A 46 -15.14 -5.90 -4.98
C ILE A 46 -16.19 -6.18 -6.06
N VAL A 47 -16.36 -5.27 -7.03
CA VAL A 47 -17.45 -5.40 -8.01
C VAL A 47 -17.29 -6.60 -8.94
N PRO A 48 -16.09 -6.92 -9.46
CA PRO A 48 -15.85 -8.20 -10.12
C PRO A 48 -16.09 -9.42 -9.22
N SER A 49 -15.75 -9.35 -7.94
CA SER A 49 -15.89 -10.49 -7.02
C SER A 49 -17.32 -10.80 -6.57
N ILE A 50 -18.29 -9.90 -6.80
CA ILE A 50 -19.71 -10.17 -6.48
C ILE A 50 -20.30 -11.30 -7.36
N GLY A 51 -19.65 -11.64 -8.49
CA GLY A 51 -20.00 -12.82 -9.29
C GLY A 51 -21.24 -12.68 -10.19
N PHE A 52 -21.83 -11.48 -10.28
CA PHE A 52 -22.91 -11.22 -11.24
C PHE A 52 -22.40 -11.21 -12.69
N LYS A 53 -23.30 -11.49 -13.65
CA LYS A 53 -23.00 -11.36 -15.08
C LYS A 53 -22.52 -9.94 -15.37
N SER A 54 -21.32 -9.81 -15.91
CA SER A 54 -20.70 -8.54 -16.26
C SER A 54 -20.27 -8.56 -17.73
N THR A 55 -20.31 -7.39 -18.35
CA THR A 55 -19.77 -7.16 -19.69
C THR A 55 -19.00 -5.85 -19.69
N LYS A 56 -18.11 -5.68 -20.66
CA LYS A 56 -17.29 -4.48 -20.82
C LYS A 56 -17.77 -3.74 -22.06
N VAL A 57 -18.01 -2.44 -21.92
CA VAL A 57 -18.30 -1.56 -23.04
C VAL A 57 -17.06 -0.71 -23.28
N GLU A 58 -16.40 -0.97 -24.40
CA GLU A 58 -15.25 -0.17 -24.82
C GLU A 58 -15.74 1.20 -25.28
N TYR A 59 -15.08 2.25 -24.82
CA TYR A 59 -15.35 3.60 -25.26
C TYR A 59 -14.04 4.32 -25.50
N VAL A 60 -13.99 5.14 -26.54
CA VAL A 60 -12.83 5.97 -26.82
C VAL A 60 -12.88 7.17 -25.86
N ARG A 61 -11.90 7.25 -24.98
CA ARG A 61 -11.78 8.33 -24.00
C ARG A 61 -11.43 9.63 -24.74
N GLY A 62 -12.37 10.57 -24.81
CA GLY A 62 -12.10 11.91 -25.33
C GLY A 62 -10.98 12.62 -24.54
N LYS A 63 -10.17 13.44 -25.21
CA LYS A 63 -9.18 14.29 -24.54
C LYS A 63 -9.92 15.29 -23.63
N ARG A 64 -9.50 15.36 -22.36
CA ARG A 64 -10.05 16.32 -21.38
C ARG A 64 -9.87 17.76 -21.89
N LYS A 65 -10.96 18.53 -21.98
CA LYS A 65 -10.95 19.99 -22.16
C LYS A 65 -11.06 20.66 -20.77
N ALA A 66 -9.91 20.88 -20.12
CA ALA A 66 -9.72 21.68 -18.90
C ALA A 66 -10.37 21.21 -17.57
N GLY A 67 -9.70 21.57 -16.47
CA GLY A 67 -10.11 21.35 -15.08
C GLY A 67 -8.89 21.22 -14.16
N MET A 68 -8.70 22.16 -13.24
CA MET A 68 -7.66 22.10 -12.21
C MET A 68 -8.21 21.53 -10.91
N SER A 69 -7.50 20.56 -10.34
CA SER A 69 -7.72 20.09 -8.96
C SER A 69 -7.09 21.09 -7.99
N LYS A 70 -7.86 21.54 -6.98
CA LYS A 70 -7.46 22.46 -5.92
C LYS A 70 -7.22 21.68 -4.63
N TYR A 71 -6.07 21.82 -3.95
CA TYR A 71 -5.95 21.66 -2.48
C TYR A 71 -4.61 22.20 -1.94
N PRO A 72 -4.56 22.97 -0.82
CA PRO A 72 -3.31 23.55 -0.28
C PRO A 72 -2.66 22.72 0.85
N LEU A 73 -1.33 22.64 0.82
CA LEU A 73 -0.47 21.69 1.57
C LEU A 73 -0.26 21.96 3.08
N LYS A 74 -0.45 23.18 3.58
CA LYS A 74 0.14 23.58 4.88
C LYS A 74 -0.69 23.25 6.13
N LYS A 75 -2.01 23.05 6.02
CA LYS A 75 -2.91 22.63 7.12
C LYS A 75 -3.02 21.10 7.28
N MET A 76 -2.52 20.33 6.32
CA MET A 76 -2.59 18.86 6.34
C MET A 76 -1.60 18.22 7.31
N ILE A 77 -0.52 18.90 7.70
CA ILE A 77 0.62 18.24 8.36
C ILE A 77 0.40 18.02 9.87
N SER A 78 -0.19 18.96 10.62
CA SER A 78 -0.46 18.76 12.06
C SER A 78 -1.68 17.86 12.31
N PHE A 79 -2.74 17.98 11.50
CA PHE A 79 -3.89 17.05 11.50
C PHE A 79 -3.50 15.65 11.02
N ALA A 80 -2.50 15.55 10.12
CA ALA A 80 -1.97 14.26 9.71
C ALA A 80 -1.25 13.56 10.86
N ILE A 81 -0.51 14.23 11.74
CA ILE A 81 0.25 13.53 12.81
C ILE A 81 -0.70 12.86 13.83
N ASP A 82 -1.73 13.57 14.30
CA ASP A 82 -2.73 13.00 15.23
C ASP A 82 -3.72 12.06 14.52
N GLY A 83 -4.00 12.30 13.22
CA GLY A 83 -4.75 11.37 12.36
C GLY A 83 -3.95 10.11 11.98
N ILE A 84 -2.62 10.18 11.92
CA ILE A 84 -1.72 9.09 11.54
C ILE A 84 -1.64 8.05 12.65
N THR A 85 -1.66 8.46 13.92
CA THR A 85 -1.62 7.53 15.06
C THR A 85 -2.98 6.94 15.40
N SER A 86 -4.10 7.65 15.19
CA SER A 86 -5.46 7.14 15.47
C SER A 86 -6.17 6.47 14.27
N PHE A 87 -5.81 6.80 13.03
CA PHE A 87 -6.51 6.35 11.81
C PHE A 87 -5.58 5.79 10.72
N SER A 88 -4.28 5.59 11.00
CA SER A 88 -3.34 5.16 9.95
C SER A 88 -2.35 4.11 10.41
N THR A 89 -2.05 3.19 9.50
CA THR A 89 -0.98 2.19 9.65
C THR A 89 0.40 2.78 9.32
N LYS A 90 0.46 4.07 8.98
CA LYS A 90 1.68 4.78 8.56
C LYS A 90 2.85 4.70 9.56
N PRO A 91 2.68 4.69 10.90
CA PRO A 91 3.79 4.47 11.81
C PRO A 91 4.47 3.11 11.60
N LEU A 92 3.70 2.09 11.20
CA LEU A 92 4.21 0.74 10.91
C LEU A 92 4.92 0.72 9.54
N SER A 93 4.49 1.56 8.59
CA SER A 93 5.21 1.77 7.33
C SER A 93 6.59 2.42 7.49
N PHE A 94 6.83 3.18 8.56
CA PHE A 94 8.16 3.70 8.86
C PHE A 94 9.14 2.59 9.26
N VAL A 95 8.66 1.54 9.93
CA VAL A 95 9.49 0.39 10.32
C VAL A 95 9.93 -0.41 9.10
N THR A 96 9.06 -0.59 8.11
CA THR A 96 9.44 -1.17 6.81
C THR A 96 10.45 -0.30 6.06
N PHE A 97 10.29 1.03 6.08
CA PHE A 97 11.29 1.93 5.50
C PHE A 97 12.65 1.83 6.21
N ALA A 98 12.65 1.78 7.55
CA ALA A 98 13.86 1.60 8.35
C ALA A 98 14.53 0.24 8.07
N GLY A 99 13.75 -0.84 7.93
CA GLY A 99 14.27 -2.15 7.53
C GLY A 99 14.91 -2.13 6.15
N PHE A 100 14.30 -1.45 5.18
CA PHE A 100 14.86 -1.27 3.85
C PHE A 100 16.18 -0.46 3.87
N ALA A 101 16.21 0.61 4.68
CA ALA A 101 17.42 1.41 4.89
C ALA A 101 18.55 0.56 5.54
N SER A 102 18.22 -0.29 6.51
CA SER A 102 19.18 -1.21 7.14
C SER A 102 19.79 -2.20 6.13
N ILE A 103 18.99 -2.72 5.20
CA ILE A 103 19.48 -3.58 4.12
C ILE A 103 20.41 -2.81 3.17
N LEU A 104 20.07 -1.57 2.80
CA LEU A 104 20.96 -0.72 2.00
C LEU A 104 22.30 -0.47 2.71
N VAL A 105 22.27 -0.19 4.01
CA VAL A 105 23.48 -0.05 4.83
C VAL A 105 24.28 -1.36 4.83
N SER A 106 23.62 -2.52 4.97
CA SER A 106 24.31 -3.82 4.89
C SER A 106 25.02 -4.03 3.55
N LEU A 107 24.44 -3.59 2.44
CA LEU A 107 25.06 -3.67 1.11
C LEU A 107 26.29 -2.75 1.03
N CYS A 108 26.22 -1.53 1.58
CA CYS A 108 27.37 -0.64 1.66
C CYS A 108 28.50 -1.25 2.51
N VAL A 109 28.17 -1.85 3.65
CA VAL A 109 29.13 -2.57 4.51
C VAL A 109 29.73 -3.76 3.76
N PHE A 110 28.94 -4.51 3.00
CA PHE A 110 29.42 -5.63 2.19
C PHE A 110 30.46 -5.19 1.14
N VAL A 111 30.17 -4.11 0.40
CA VAL A 111 31.11 -3.53 -0.57
C VAL A 111 32.39 -3.06 0.15
N TYR A 112 32.26 -2.38 1.28
CA TYR A 112 33.41 -1.95 2.09
C TYR A 112 34.28 -3.14 2.54
N VAL A 113 33.66 -4.23 3.00
CA VAL A 113 34.37 -5.44 3.43
C VAL A 113 35.15 -6.05 2.25
N ILE A 114 34.56 -6.14 1.06
CA ILE A 114 35.26 -6.63 -0.15
C ILE A 114 36.48 -5.76 -0.45
N VAL A 115 36.33 -4.44 -0.46
CA VAL A 115 37.45 -3.50 -0.73
C VAL A 115 38.54 -3.65 0.34
N SER A 116 38.18 -3.79 1.61
CA SER A 116 39.12 -3.97 2.72
C SER A 116 39.92 -5.28 2.61
N VAL A 117 39.27 -6.36 2.15
CA VAL A 117 39.92 -7.65 1.86
C VAL A 117 40.92 -7.50 0.72
N LEU A 118 40.54 -6.82 -0.36
CA LEU A 118 41.43 -6.56 -1.51
C LEU A 118 42.63 -5.68 -1.14
N GLN A 119 42.48 -4.77 -0.17
CA GLN A 119 43.56 -3.91 0.33
C GLN A 119 44.44 -4.59 1.40
N GLY A 120 44.14 -5.83 1.80
CA GLY A 120 44.87 -6.54 2.86
C GLY A 120 44.70 -5.94 4.25
N LYS A 121 43.74 -5.03 4.45
CA LYS A 121 43.45 -4.36 5.74
C LYS A 121 42.27 -4.99 6.48
N ALA A 122 41.75 -6.11 5.98
CA ALA A 122 40.58 -6.75 6.53
C ALA A 122 40.86 -7.39 7.90
N VAL A 123 40.07 -6.99 8.89
CA VAL A 123 40.01 -7.67 10.19
C VAL A 123 39.14 -8.92 10.03
N ALA A 124 39.74 -10.09 10.29
CA ALA A 124 39.05 -11.37 10.18
C ALA A 124 37.79 -11.40 11.07
N GLY A 125 36.68 -11.89 10.52
CA GLY A 125 35.41 -12.04 11.22
C GLY A 125 34.60 -10.76 11.45
N TRP A 126 35.23 -9.58 11.58
CA TRP A 126 34.49 -8.34 11.83
C TRP A 126 33.51 -7.98 10.70
N GLY A 127 33.97 -8.09 9.46
CA GLY A 127 33.15 -7.76 8.28
C GLY A 127 31.94 -8.67 8.11
N SER A 128 32.11 -9.99 8.31
CA SER A 128 31.02 -10.96 8.22
C SER A 128 30.01 -10.80 9.36
N VAL A 129 30.46 -10.52 10.58
CA VAL A 129 29.57 -10.28 11.73
C VAL A 129 28.76 -9.00 11.55
N MET A 130 29.40 -7.88 11.19
CA MET A 130 28.71 -6.62 10.96
C MET A 130 27.69 -6.73 9.83
N PHE A 131 28.10 -7.30 8.68
CA PHE A 131 27.19 -7.53 7.56
C PHE A 131 25.97 -8.36 7.99
N SER A 132 26.20 -9.49 8.67
CA SER A 132 25.12 -10.38 9.10
C SER A 132 24.16 -9.69 10.06
N MET A 133 24.67 -8.88 10.99
CA MET A 133 23.86 -8.17 11.98
C MET A 133 22.95 -7.11 11.33
N TRP A 134 23.49 -6.28 10.42
CA TRP A 134 22.71 -5.27 9.70
C TRP A 134 21.71 -5.89 8.73
N PHE A 135 22.09 -6.99 8.06
CA PHE A 135 21.24 -7.68 7.11
C PHE A 135 20.07 -8.39 7.81
N ILE A 136 20.35 -9.21 8.83
CA ILE A 136 19.31 -9.91 9.61
C ILE A 136 18.43 -8.91 10.34
N GLY A 137 19.02 -7.87 10.95
CA GLY A 137 18.26 -6.80 11.60
C GLY A 137 17.30 -6.10 10.62
N GLY A 138 17.76 -5.80 9.40
CA GLY A 138 16.92 -5.24 8.34
C GLY A 138 15.78 -6.16 7.92
N LEU A 139 16.04 -7.45 7.76
CA LEU A 139 15.01 -8.45 7.43
C LEU A 139 13.95 -8.59 8.54
N ILE A 140 14.35 -8.57 9.81
CA ILE A 140 13.43 -8.62 10.94
C ILE A 140 12.55 -7.36 10.95
N MET A 141 13.13 -6.16 10.79
CA MET A 141 12.36 -4.91 10.73
C MET A 141 11.37 -4.91 9.55
N LEU A 142 11.77 -5.38 8.37
CA LEU A 142 10.85 -5.53 7.24
C LEU A 142 9.69 -6.47 7.55
N SER A 143 9.99 -7.63 8.14
CA SER A 143 8.97 -8.62 8.51
C SER A 143 7.96 -8.04 9.51
N ILE A 144 8.45 -7.34 10.54
CA ILE A 144 7.61 -6.67 11.54
C ILE A 144 6.77 -5.56 10.90
N GLY A 145 7.33 -4.76 9.98
CA GLY A 145 6.57 -3.71 9.31
C GLY A 145 5.46 -4.26 8.42
N ILE A 146 5.68 -5.39 7.72
CA ILE A 146 4.64 -6.09 6.96
C ILE A 146 3.52 -6.57 7.88
N VAL A 147 3.86 -7.31 8.94
CA VAL A 147 2.88 -7.79 9.93
C VAL A 147 2.10 -6.62 10.54
N GLY A 148 2.81 -5.54 10.85
CA GLY A 148 2.23 -4.31 11.34
C GLY A 148 1.19 -3.71 10.40
N GLU A 149 1.46 -3.68 9.10
CA GLU A 149 0.51 -3.19 8.10
C GLU A 149 -0.76 -4.06 8.04
N TYR A 150 -0.64 -5.39 8.16
CA TYR A 150 -1.79 -6.28 8.24
C TYR A 150 -2.61 -6.05 9.51
N ILE A 151 -1.96 -5.98 10.67
CA ILE A 151 -2.62 -5.71 11.96
C ILE A 151 -3.36 -4.37 11.91
N GLY A 152 -2.74 -3.36 11.32
CA GLY A 152 -3.36 -2.05 11.19
C GLY A 152 -4.61 -2.04 10.29
N LYS A 153 -4.64 -2.85 9.22
CA LYS A 153 -5.85 -3.04 8.40
C LYS A 153 -6.96 -3.73 9.18
N ILE A 154 -6.61 -4.77 9.95
CA ILE A 154 -7.55 -5.48 10.85
C ILE A 154 -8.11 -4.53 11.90
N TYR A 155 -7.26 -3.68 12.50
CA TYR A 155 -7.67 -2.69 13.50
C TYR A 155 -8.67 -1.68 12.93
N MET A 156 -8.44 -1.20 11.71
CA MET A 156 -9.38 -0.27 11.04
C MET A 156 -10.73 -0.92 10.73
N GLU A 157 -10.74 -2.19 10.35
CA GLU A 157 -11.97 -2.94 10.06
C GLU A 157 -12.76 -3.26 11.35
N SER A 158 -12.06 -3.62 12.42
CA SER A 158 -12.66 -3.95 13.73
C SER A 158 -13.35 -2.75 14.41
N LYS A 159 -12.96 -1.51 14.07
CA LYS A 159 -13.58 -0.30 14.65
C LYS A 159 -15.06 -0.14 14.31
N HIS A 160 -15.58 -0.80 13.26
CA HIS A 160 -16.98 -0.68 12.83
C HIS A 160 -17.49 0.77 12.73
N ARG A 161 -16.60 1.74 12.43
CA ARG A 161 -16.98 3.14 12.36
C ARG A 161 -17.91 3.36 11.16
N PRO A 162 -19.03 4.10 11.32
CA PRO A 162 -19.89 4.44 10.19
C PRO A 162 -19.08 5.23 9.15
N ARG A 163 -19.24 4.86 7.87
CA ARG A 163 -18.46 5.42 6.76
C ARG A 163 -18.74 6.90 6.52
N TYR A 164 -19.97 7.32 6.82
CA TYR A 164 -20.44 8.69 6.72
C TYR A 164 -21.62 8.86 7.67
N GLU A 165 -21.80 10.07 8.16
CA GLU A 165 -23.02 10.51 8.84
C GLU A 165 -23.77 11.44 7.88
N ILE A 166 -25.10 11.33 7.83
CA ILE A 166 -25.93 12.18 6.99
C ILE A 166 -26.37 13.38 7.84
N GLU A 167 -25.88 14.57 7.51
CA GLU A 167 -26.24 15.81 8.22
C GLU A 167 -27.56 16.40 7.73
N THR A 168 -27.87 16.27 6.43
CA THR A 168 -29.13 16.78 5.86
C THR A 168 -29.54 15.96 4.64
N LEU A 169 -30.82 15.64 4.55
CA LEU A 169 -31.43 15.05 3.36
C LEU A 169 -32.01 16.18 2.52
N ILE A 170 -31.50 16.33 1.29
CA ILE A 170 -32.05 17.23 0.27
C ILE A 170 -33.11 16.46 -0.52
#